data_AF-A0A7C3S7T9-F1
#
_entry.id   AF-A0A7C3S7T9-F1
#
_cell.length_a   1.000
_cell.length_b   1.000
_cell.length_c   1.000
_cell.angle_alpha   90.00
_cell.angle_beta   90.00
_cell.angle_gamma   90.00
#
_symmetry.space_group_name_H-M   'P 1'
#
loop_
_entity.id
_entity.type
_entity.pdbx_description
1 polymer ?
#
loop_
_entity_poly.entity_id
_entity_poly.type
_entity_poly.pdbx_seq_one_letter_code
_entity_poly.pdbx_strand_id
1 'polypeptide(L)'
;MLGKRPKNAASPDLNNCASLNLPNSPDIAQKFCMCPEGSYLVESISFGQDLFKVVLRKPDSKIPKSQLVDCPNQKDFTVWVVEPNGDLWMPTHLSTLEAFAQMSQIERDKVYMAIQAVVIDYAEPITAAHEHECDKLLIGGYPALLVLSYLKWLAALEDTLYPPPKYLGRRMAFAGYVLVHSGVYNPQDLQRVLKVFSR
;
A
#
# COMPACT_ATOMS: atom_id res chain seq x y z
N MET A 1 13.01 4.12 6.04
CA MET A 1 11.72 4.35 5.36
C MET A 1 11.61 3.49 4.12
N LEU A 2 10.44 2.88 3.88
CA LEU A 2 10.16 2.06 2.68
C LEU A 2 9.50 2.89 1.57
N GLY A 3 10.03 4.09 1.37
CA GLY A 3 9.45 5.05 0.45
C GLY A 3 10.17 6.39 0.50
N LYS A 4 9.42 7.47 0.25
CA LYS A 4 9.99 8.82 0.14
C LYS A 4 9.19 9.83 0.93
N ARG A 5 9.88 10.85 1.45
CA ARG A 5 9.26 12.09 1.93
C ARG A 5 9.24 13.09 0.78
N PRO A 6 8.11 13.27 0.06
CA PRO A 6 8.10 14.12 -1.11
C PRO A 6 8.22 15.58 -0.69
N LYS A 7 9.13 16.33 -1.30
CA LYS A 7 9.35 17.76 -0.97
C LYS A 7 8.15 18.65 -1.31
N ASN A 8 7.34 18.25 -2.29
CA ASN A 8 6.28 19.07 -2.88
C ASN A 8 4.87 18.47 -2.71
N ALA A 9 4.74 17.32 -2.04
CA ALA A 9 3.42 16.76 -1.76
C ALA A 9 2.88 17.42 -0.50
N ALA A 10 1.61 17.82 -0.52
CA ALA A 10 0.95 18.30 0.67
C ALA A 10 0.73 17.11 1.62
N SER A 11 1.36 17.17 2.80
CA SER A 11 1.14 16.20 3.87
C SER A 11 -0.33 16.21 4.33
N PRO A 12 -0.83 15.09 4.89
CA PRO A 12 -2.14 15.07 5.52
C PRO A 12 -2.17 15.99 6.74
N ASP A 13 -3.34 16.58 7.01
CA ASP A 13 -3.58 17.30 8.27
C ASP A 13 -3.95 16.28 9.36
N LEU A 14 -2.99 15.93 10.20
CA LEU A 14 -3.17 14.94 11.25
C LEU A 14 -4.14 15.38 12.35
N ASN A 15 -4.38 16.68 12.51
CA ASN A 15 -5.31 17.22 13.51
C ASN A 15 -6.77 17.14 13.05
N ASN A 16 -6.99 17.01 11.75
CA ASN A 16 -8.31 16.98 11.12
C ASN A 16 -8.56 15.69 10.33
N CYS A 17 -7.90 14.59 10.72
CA CYS A 17 -8.12 13.29 10.11
C CYS A 17 -9.45 12.68 10.60
N ALA A 18 -10.35 12.40 9.67
CA ALA A 18 -11.51 11.57 9.97
C ALA A 18 -11.08 10.09 10.11
N SER A 19 -11.67 9.35 11.05
CA SER A 19 -11.47 7.89 11.06
C SER A 19 -12.25 7.27 9.91
N LEU A 20 -11.61 6.39 9.16
CA LEU A 20 -12.25 5.67 8.06
C LEU A 20 -11.95 4.18 8.17
N ASN A 21 -12.99 3.40 8.39
CA ASN A 21 -12.91 1.95 8.34
C ASN A 21 -13.62 1.44 7.08
N LEU A 22 -12.85 1.13 6.05
CA LEU A 22 -13.33 0.43 4.86
C LEU A 22 -12.72 -0.98 4.83
N PRO A 23 -13.56 -2.03 4.92
CA PRO A 23 -13.09 -3.40 4.79
C PRO A 23 -12.41 -3.63 3.44
N ASN A 24 -11.34 -4.42 3.47
CA ASN A 24 -10.67 -4.86 2.27
C ASN A 24 -11.65 -5.66 1.42
N SER A 25 -11.67 -5.34 0.13
CA SER A 25 -12.66 -5.86 -0.80
C SER A 25 -12.22 -5.60 -2.24
N PRO A 26 -12.78 -6.36 -3.21
CA PRO A 26 -12.51 -6.13 -4.63
C PRO A 26 -12.91 -4.72 -5.10
N ASP A 27 -13.87 -4.09 -4.44
CA ASP A 27 -14.44 -2.79 -4.78
C ASP A 27 -14.01 -1.65 -3.83
N ILE A 28 -12.95 -1.85 -3.03
CA ILE A 28 -12.46 -0.83 -2.07
C ILE A 28 -12.13 0.51 -2.73
N ALA A 29 -11.62 0.49 -3.98
CA ALA A 29 -11.33 1.71 -4.74
C ALA A 29 -12.60 2.50 -5.06
N GLN A 30 -13.66 1.82 -5.48
CA GLN A 30 -14.98 2.41 -5.73
C GLN A 30 -15.60 2.94 -4.43
N LYS A 31 -15.54 2.16 -3.35
CA LYS A 31 -16.02 2.59 -2.02
C LYS A 31 -15.31 3.84 -1.53
N PHE A 32 -13.98 3.88 -1.63
CA PHE A 32 -13.20 5.07 -1.24
C PHE A 32 -13.42 6.26 -2.19
N CYS A 33 -13.76 6.00 -3.46
CA CYS A 33 -14.15 7.04 -4.39
C CYS A 33 -15.39 7.83 -3.92
N MET A 34 -16.32 7.19 -3.20
CA MET A 34 -17.50 7.84 -2.64
C MET A 34 -17.21 8.75 -1.44
N CYS A 35 -16.04 8.62 -0.81
CA CYS A 35 -15.65 9.48 0.30
C CYS A 35 -15.37 10.93 -0.17
N PRO A 36 -15.73 11.95 0.64
CA PRO A 36 -15.43 13.35 0.32
C PRO A 36 -13.92 13.63 0.29
N GLU A 37 -13.54 14.83 -0.12
CA GLU A 37 -12.16 15.30 -0.01
C GLU A 37 -11.78 15.48 1.47
N GLY A 38 -10.55 15.10 1.85
CA GLY A 38 -10.08 15.17 3.23
C GLY A 38 -8.89 14.25 3.52
N SER A 39 -8.50 14.23 4.80
CA SER A 39 -7.51 13.29 5.35
C SER A 39 -8.21 12.24 6.20
N TYR A 40 -7.78 10.98 6.07
CA TYR A 40 -8.42 9.84 6.69
C TYR A 40 -7.41 8.97 7.43
N LEU A 41 -7.59 8.80 8.73
CA LEU A 41 -6.89 7.77 9.49
C LEU A 41 -7.57 6.43 9.21
N VAL A 42 -6.85 5.55 8.51
CA VAL A 42 -7.38 4.25 8.09
C VAL A 42 -6.86 3.11 8.94
N GLU A 43 -5.71 3.28 9.58
CA GLU A 43 -5.18 2.26 10.48
C GLU A 43 -4.22 2.84 11.52
N SER A 44 -4.27 2.28 12.73
CA SER A 44 -3.29 2.49 13.80
C SER A 44 -2.67 1.14 14.14
N ILE A 45 -1.36 0.99 13.94
CA ILE A 45 -0.64 -0.27 14.11
C ILE A 45 0.30 -0.14 15.30
N SER A 46 0.03 -0.91 16.34
CA SER A 46 0.92 -1.04 17.50
C SER A 46 1.91 -2.17 17.27
N PHE A 47 3.20 -1.91 17.50
CA PHE A 47 4.25 -2.92 17.47
C PHE A 47 5.20 -2.70 18.65
N GLY A 48 5.06 -3.53 19.69
CA GLY A 48 5.73 -3.26 20.97
C GLY A 48 5.20 -1.97 21.59
N GLN A 49 6.09 -0.99 21.81
CA GLN A 49 5.74 0.34 22.32
C GLN A 49 5.49 1.37 21.20
N ASP A 50 5.81 1.01 19.96
CA ASP A 50 5.71 1.90 18.83
C ASP A 50 4.29 1.91 18.25
N LEU A 51 3.80 3.11 17.92
CA LEU A 51 2.51 3.32 17.27
C LEU A 51 2.71 3.97 15.90
N PHE A 52 2.45 3.20 14.85
CA PHE A 52 2.43 3.68 13.48
C PHE A 52 1.00 4.01 13.06
N LYS A 53 0.83 4.93 12.11
CA LYS A 53 -0.48 5.23 11.50
C LYS A 53 -0.40 5.18 9.99
N VAL A 54 -1.44 4.68 9.36
CA VAL A 54 -1.65 4.81 7.92
C VAL A 54 -2.74 5.85 7.69
N VAL A 55 -2.42 6.87 6.91
CA VAL A 55 -3.29 8.00 6.62
C VAL A 55 -3.45 8.16 5.11
N LEU A 56 -4.67 8.35 4.66
CA LEU A 56 -4.95 8.69 3.27
C LEU A 56 -5.24 10.18 3.14
N ARG A 57 -4.80 10.79 2.06
CA ARG A 57 -5.16 12.17 1.71
C ARG A 57 -5.77 12.21 0.33
N LYS A 58 -7.00 12.72 0.25
CA LYS A 58 -7.78 12.90 -0.98
C LYS A 58 -8.19 14.37 -1.13
N PRO A 59 -8.12 14.97 -2.33
CA PRO A 59 -7.48 14.46 -3.53
C PRO A 59 -5.98 14.76 -3.54
N ASP A 60 -5.20 14.03 -4.33
CA ASP A 60 -3.81 14.39 -4.63
C ASP A 60 -3.68 15.16 -5.96
N SER A 61 -4.32 14.67 -7.01
CA SER A 61 -4.32 15.27 -8.34
C SER A 61 -5.64 15.98 -8.67
N LYS A 62 -5.52 16.97 -9.57
CA LYS A 62 -6.67 17.71 -10.11
C LYS A 62 -7.40 16.95 -11.22
N ILE A 63 -6.76 15.96 -11.87
CA ILE A 63 -7.25 15.30 -13.08
C ILE A 63 -7.11 13.79 -12.94
N PRO A 64 -8.20 13.00 -13.10
CA PRO A 64 -8.14 11.55 -13.14
C PRO A 64 -7.22 11.04 -14.27
N LYS A 65 -6.38 10.03 -14.00
CA LYS A 65 -5.51 9.43 -15.03
C LYS A 65 -6.24 8.43 -15.94
N SER A 66 -7.41 7.95 -15.53
CA SER A 66 -8.23 6.96 -16.22
C SER A 66 -9.70 7.13 -15.79
N GLN A 67 -10.62 6.27 -16.26
CA GLN A 67 -12.02 6.27 -15.84
C GLN A 67 -12.36 4.98 -15.06
N LEU A 68 -12.82 5.13 -13.82
CA LEU A 68 -13.33 4.07 -12.96
C LEU A 68 -14.85 4.16 -13.01
N VAL A 69 -15.50 3.05 -13.34
CA VAL A 69 -16.97 3.00 -13.47
C VAL A 69 -17.61 3.34 -12.11
N ASP A 70 -18.71 4.09 -12.13
CA ASP A 70 -19.48 4.50 -10.95
C ASP A 70 -18.69 5.26 -9.86
N CYS A 71 -17.65 5.99 -10.27
CA CYS A 71 -16.78 6.75 -9.36
C CYS A 71 -16.96 8.27 -9.55
N PRO A 72 -17.80 8.93 -8.74
CA PRO A 72 -18.12 10.35 -8.90
C PRO A 72 -16.95 11.29 -8.55
N ASN A 73 -15.98 10.83 -7.75
CA ASN A 73 -14.81 11.59 -7.35
C ASN A 73 -13.52 10.78 -7.57
N GLN A 74 -13.20 10.54 -8.84
CA GLN A 74 -12.05 9.75 -9.28
C GLN A 74 -10.70 10.46 -9.18
N LYS A 75 -10.61 11.49 -8.35
CA LYS A 75 -9.30 12.05 -8.01
C LYS A 75 -8.54 10.99 -7.21
N ASP A 76 -7.26 10.85 -7.51
CA ASP A 76 -6.38 9.95 -6.77
C ASP A 76 -6.13 10.46 -5.35
N PHE A 77 -5.47 9.62 -4.56
CA PHE A 77 -5.12 9.90 -3.19
C PHE A 77 -3.69 9.49 -2.92
N THR A 78 -3.14 9.99 -1.82
CA THR A 78 -1.83 9.56 -1.33
C THR A 78 -1.97 8.72 -0.09
N VAL A 79 -1.15 7.68 0.00
CA VAL A 79 -0.97 6.86 1.19
C VAL A 79 0.22 7.43 1.96
N TRP A 80 0.04 7.69 3.24
CA TRP A 80 1.08 8.19 4.13
C TRP A 80 1.23 7.26 5.32
N VAL A 81 2.47 7.04 5.70
CA VAL A 81 2.83 6.42 6.98
C VAL A 81 3.29 7.52 7.91
N VAL A 82 2.75 7.51 9.14
CA VAL A 82 3.22 8.34 10.25
C VAL A 82 3.96 7.44 11.23
N GLU A 83 5.22 7.76 11.48
CA GLU A 83 6.08 7.07 12.44
C GLU A 83 5.81 7.55 13.89
N PRO A 84 6.23 6.78 14.91
CA PRO A 84 6.02 7.13 16.31
C PRO A 84 6.62 8.50 16.71
N ASN A 85 7.73 8.88 16.06
CA ASN A 85 8.38 10.18 16.26
C ASN A 85 7.68 11.35 15.54
N GLY A 86 6.59 11.08 14.81
CA GLY A 86 5.84 12.06 14.03
C GLY A 86 6.34 12.28 12.60
N ASP A 87 7.40 11.58 12.16
CA ASP A 87 7.85 11.66 10.77
C ASP A 87 6.82 11.06 9.81
N LEU A 88 6.70 11.67 8.63
CA LEU A 88 5.80 11.24 7.58
C LEU A 88 6.55 10.89 6.31
N TRP A 89 6.14 9.79 5.68
CA TRP A 89 6.62 9.38 4.36
C TRP A 89 5.53 8.66 3.59
N MET A 90 5.67 8.64 2.26
CA MET A 90 4.79 7.89 1.37
C MET A 90 5.48 6.59 0.97
N PRO A 91 4.86 5.41 1.18
CA PRO A 91 5.40 4.14 0.74
C PRO A 91 5.49 4.10 -0.79
N THR A 92 6.49 3.37 -1.29
CA THR A 92 6.62 3.08 -2.73
C THR A 92 6.69 1.57 -2.94
N HIS A 93 6.21 1.12 -4.10
CA HIS A 93 6.31 -0.30 -4.46
C HIS A 93 7.77 -0.75 -4.54
N LEU A 94 8.65 0.06 -5.13
CA LEU A 94 10.07 -0.30 -5.31
C LEU A 94 10.79 -0.48 -3.98
N SER A 95 10.70 0.49 -3.07
CA SER A 95 11.42 0.39 -1.78
C SER A 95 10.87 -0.73 -0.90
N THR A 96 9.56 -0.99 -0.97
CA THR A 96 8.95 -2.14 -0.30
C THR A 96 9.45 -3.46 -0.89
N LEU A 97 9.51 -3.55 -2.22
CA LEU A 97 9.98 -4.74 -2.94
C LEU A 97 11.47 -5.00 -2.69
N GLU A 98 12.29 -3.95 -2.65
CA GLU A 98 13.71 -4.04 -2.29
C GLU A 98 13.89 -4.61 -0.88
N ALA A 99 13.14 -4.11 0.10
CA ALA A 99 13.18 -4.63 1.46
C ALA A 99 12.70 -6.10 1.54
N PHE A 100 11.62 -6.43 0.82
CA PHE A 100 11.11 -7.80 0.70
C PHE A 100 12.15 -8.76 0.10
N ALA A 101 12.89 -8.33 -0.92
CA ALA A 101 13.91 -9.14 -1.57
C ALA A 101 15.08 -9.51 -0.63
N GLN A 102 15.37 -8.68 0.37
CA GLN A 102 16.46 -8.91 1.35
C GLN A 102 16.09 -9.88 2.48
N MET A 103 14.82 -10.28 2.59
CA MET A 103 14.38 -11.22 3.63
C MET A 103 14.94 -12.63 3.38
N SER A 104 15.07 -13.42 4.44
CA SER A 104 15.37 -14.86 4.29
C SER A 104 14.25 -15.55 3.52
N GLN A 105 14.54 -16.67 2.84
CA GLN A 105 13.52 -17.37 2.05
C GLN A 105 12.29 -17.75 2.90
N ILE A 106 12.50 -18.25 4.12
CA ILE A 106 11.42 -18.69 5.02
C ILE A 106 10.51 -17.51 5.40
N GLU A 107 11.10 -16.38 5.80
CA GLU A 107 10.33 -15.18 6.14
C GLU A 107 9.64 -14.60 4.92
N ARG A 108 10.33 -14.61 3.77
CA ARG A 108 9.82 -14.11 2.51
C ARG A 108 8.63 -14.93 2.01
N ASP A 109 8.62 -16.24 2.21
CA ASP A 109 7.47 -17.10 1.86
C ASP A 109 6.23 -16.73 2.67
N LYS A 110 6.39 -16.55 3.99
CA LYS A 110 5.32 -16.11 4.89
C LYS A 110 4.75 -14.75 4.48
N VAL A 111 5.64 -13.77 4.27
CA VAL A 111 5.24 -12.42 3.87
C VAL A 111 4.63 -12.42 2.47
N TYR A 112 5.14 -13.20 1.53
CA TYR A 112 4.58 -13.31 0.18
C TYR A 112 3.12 -13.79 0.22
N MET A 113 2.84 -14.84 0.98
CA MET A 113 1.48 -15.35 1.15
C MET A 113 0.57 -14.31 1.78
N ALA A 114 1.04 -13.59 2.81
CA ALA A 114 0.27 -12.51 3.43
C ALA A 114 0.00 -11.33 2.47
N ILE A 115 0.98 -10.95 1.64
CA ILE A 115 0.79 -9.92 0.61
C ILE A 115 -0.24 -10.38 -0.41
N GLN A 116 -0.18 -11.64 -0.87
CA GLN A 116 -1.19 -12.20 -1.77
C GLN A 116 -2.59 -12.16 -1.14
N ALA A 117 -2.71 -12.62 0.10
CA ALA A 117 -3.97 -12.65 0.83
C ALA A 117 -4.59 -11.24 0.92
N VAL A 118 -3.79 -10.21 1.23
CA VAL A 118 -4.29 -8.83 1.32
C VAL A 118 -4.58 -8.22 -0.04
N VAL A 119 -3.65 -8.32 -0.99
CA VAL A 119 -3.74 -7.57 -2.25
C VAL A 119 -4.71 -8.25 -3.22
N ILE A 120 -4.65 -9.58 -3.33
CA ILE A 120 -5.39 -10.36 -4.31
C ILE A 120 -6.64 -11.00 -3.73
N ASP A 121 -6.54 -11.62 -2.55
CA ASP A 121 -7.65 -12.37 -1.94
C ASP A 121 -8.51 -11.53 -0.98
N TYR A 122 -8.16 -10.24 -0.82
CA TYR A 122 -8.90 -9.24 -0.05
C TYR A 122 -9.02 -9.52 1.44
N ALA A 123 -8.13 -10.32 2.03
CA ALA A 123 -8.03 -10.50 3.47
C ALA A 123 -7.65 -9.18 4.17
N GLU A 124 -8.09 -9.00 5.41
CA GLU A 124 -7.60 -7.87 6.21
C GLU A 124 -6.12 -8.07 6.59
N PRO A 125 -5.32 -6.99 6.67
CA PRO A 125 -3.89 -7.07 7.02
C PRO A 125 -3.60 -7.87 8.28
N ILE A 126 -4.39 -7.66 9.35
CA ILE A 126 -4.22 -8.36 10.62
C ILE A 126 -4.52 -9.86 10.51
N THR A 127 -5.54 -10.22 9.73
CA THR A 127 -5.90 -11.63 9.48
C THR A 127 -4.79 -12.32 8.71
N ALA A 128 -4.34 -11.74 7.60
CA ALA A 128 -3.26 -12.28 6.79
C ALA A 128 -1.95 -12.40 7.57
N ALA A 129 -1.62 -11.41 8.41
CA ALA A 129 -0.43 -11.44 9.23
C ALA A 129 -0.42 -12.59 10.23
N HIS A 130 -1.55 -12.88 10.87
CA HIS A 130 -1.69 -13.98 11.81
C HIS A 130 -1.72 -15.34 11.10
N GLU A 131 -2.50 -15.48 10.03
CA GLU A 131 -2.66 -16.75 9.29
C GLU A 131 -1.35 -17.23 8.68
N HIS A 132 -0.48 -16.32 8.25
CA HIS A 132 0.82 -16.64 7.68
C HIS A 132 1.98 -16.43 8.66
N GLU A 133 1.69 -16.22 9.95
CA GLU A 133 2.67 -16.10 11.03
C GLU A 133 3.79 -15.09 10.74
N CYS A 134 3.42 -13.92 10.18
CA CYS A 134 4.36 -12.83 9.89
C CYS A 134 4.14 -11.59 10.77
N ASP A 135 3.24 -11.65 11.75
CA ASP A 135 2.90 -10.57 12.68
C ASP A 135 4.09 -9.97 13.44
N LYS A 136 5.13 -10.77 13.68
CA LYS A 136 6.36 -10.36 14.37
C LYS A 136 7.53 -10.04 13.45
N LEU A 137 7.36 -10.21 12.14
CA LEU A 137 8.44 -10.00 11.18
C LEU A 137 8.62 -8.51 10.87
N LEU A 138 9.86 -8.17 10.52
CA LEU A 138 10.22 -6.84 10.03
C LEU A 138 10.59 -6.92 8.55
N ILE A 139 10.05 -6.01 7.76
CA ILE A 139 10.38 -5.81 6.34
C ILE A 139 11.16 -4.52 6.26
N GLY A 140 12.47 -4.59 6.00
CA GLY A 140 13.35 -3.41 5.96
C GLY A 140 13.30 -2.55 7.23
N GLY A 141 13.12 -3.19 8.39
CA GLY A 141 13.04 -2.53 9.70
C GLY A 141 11.63 -2.10 10.13
N TYR A 142 10.59 -2.33 9.32
CA TYR A 142 9.21 -1.96 9.65
C TYR A 142 8.32 -3.18 9.92
N PRO A 143 7.34 -3.10 10.83
CA PRO A 143 6.42 -4.20 11.11
C PRO A 143 5.72 -4.71 9.85
N ALA A 144 5.68 -6.02 9.64
CA ALA A 144 5.00 -6.61 8.49
C ALA A 144 3.52 -6.20 8.43
N LEU A 145 2.85 -6.09 9.58
CA LEU A 145 1.47 -5.60 9.65
C LEU A 145 1.34 -4.19 9.06
N LEU A 146 2.23 -3.25 9.40
CA LEU A 146 2.24 -1.91 8.81
C LEU A 146 2.41 -1.97 7.28
N VAL A 147 3.31 -2.84 6.80
CA VAL A 147 3.53 -3.02 5.37
C VAL A 147 2.28 -3.55 4.66
N LEU A 148 1.65 -4.58 5.20
CA LEU A 148 0.40 -5.13 4.68
C LEU A 148 -0.72 -4.07 4.68
N SER A 149 -0.84 -3.28 5.75
CA SER A 149 -1.83 -2.21 5.89
C SER A 149 -1.67 -1.12 4.82
N TYR A 150 -0.45 -0.63 4.56
CA TYR A 150 -0.30 0.35 3.48
C TYR A 150 -0.37 -0.30 2.09
N LEU A 151 0.01 -1.57 1.91
CA LEU A 151 -0.11 -2.27 0.63
C LEU A 151 -1.57 -2.48 0.22
N LYS A 152 -2.49 -2.71 1.16
CA LYS A 152 -3.95 -2.66 0.93
C LYS A 152 -4.35 -1.37 0.23
N TRP A 153 -3.87 -0.24 0.72
CA TRP A 153 -4.22 1.08 0.17
C TRP A 153 -3.46 1.44 -1.10
N LEU A 154 -2.21 0.99 -1.25
CA LEU A 154 -1.51 1.10 -2.54
C LEU A 154 -2.23 0.27 -3.61
N ALA A 155 -2.73 -0.92 -3.30
CA ALA A 155 -3.55 -1.71 -4.22
C ALA A 155 -4.83 -0.98 -4.65
N ALA A 156 -5.54 -0.36 -3.70
CA ALA A 156 -6.70 0.48 -4.00
C ALA A 156 -6.36 1.70 -4.88
N LEU A 157 -5.19 2.30 -4.65
CA LEU A 157 -4.67 3.39 -5.47
C LEU A 157 -4.37 2.94 -6.91
N GLU A 158 -3.73 1.78 -7.08
CA GLU A 158 -3.47 1.22 -8.41
C GLU A 158 -4.75 0.91 -9.17
N ASP A 159 -5.79 0.40 -8.51
CA ASP A 159 -7.09 0.16 -9.13
C ASP A 159 -7.80 1.48 -9.51
N THR A 160 -7.60 2.55 -8.73
CA THR A 160 -8.16 3.88 -9.03
C THR A 160 -7.46 4.50 -10.25
N LEU A 161 -6.13 4.38 -10.32
CA LEU A 161 -5.32 4.98 -11.37
C LEU A 161 -5.32 4.16 -12.66
N TYR A 162 -5.37 2.85 -12.55
CA TYR A 162 -5.23 1.89 -13.65
C TYR A 162 -6.26 0.76 -13.54
N PRO A 163 -7.56 1.07 -13.69
CA PRO A 163 -8.61 0.07 -13.57
C PRO A 163 -8.64 -0.92 -14.75
N PRO A 164 -9.05 -2.18 -14.52
CA PRO A 164 -9.48 -3.11 -15.56
C PRO A 164 -10.70 -2.62 -16.36
N PRO A 165 -10.93 -3.12 -17.59
CA PRO A 165 -10.11 -4.10 -18.31
C PRO A 165 -8.90 -3.49 -19.03
N LYS A 166 -8.82 -2.16 -19.12
CA LYS A 166 -7.75 -1.47 -19.87
C LYS A 166 -6.37 -1.68 -19.24
N TYR A 167 -6.32 -1.79 -17.92
CA TYR A 167 -5.10 -2.03 -17.15
C TYR A 167 -5.30 -3.17 -16.14
N LEU A 168 -4.23 -3.57 -15.47
CA LEU A 168 -4.25 -4.68 -14.51
C LEU A 168 -4.48 -4.23 -13.06
N GLY A 169 -4.49 -2.93 -12.77
CA GLY A 169 -4.63 -2.37 -11.43
C GLY A 169 -3.62 -2.96 -10.46
N ARG A 170 -4.09 -3.32 -9.26
CA ARG A 170 -3.29 -3.96 -8.21
C ARG A 170 -2.55 -5.22 -8.66
N ARG A 171 -3.07 -5.97 -9.65
CA ARG A 171 -2.41 -7.19 -10.15
C ARG A 171 -1.05 -6.88 -10.78
N MET A 172 -0.89 -5.68 -11.36
CA MET A 172 0.39 -5.22 -11.88
C MET A 172 1.42 -4.99 -10.77
N ALA A 173 0.99 -4.37 -9.66
CA ALA A 173 1.85 -4.16 -8.51
C ALA A 173 2.21 -5.49 -7.82
N PHE A 174 1.24 -6.39 -7.67
CA PHE A 174 1.49 -7.72 -7.10
C PHE A 174 2.47 -8.56 -7.92
N ALA A 175 2.46 -8.44 -9.26
CA ALA A 175 3.36 -9.18 -10.13
C ALA A 175 4.84 -8.97 -9.79
N GLY A 176 5.25 -7.81 -9.26
CA GLY A 176 6.63 -7.61 -8.82
C GLY A 176 7.03 -8.54 -7.67
N TYR A 177 6.12 -8.76 -6.71
CA TYR A 177 6.36 -9.71 -5.62
C TYR A 177 6.44 -11.15 -6.12
N VAL A 178 5.60 -11.54 -7.07
CA VAL A 178 5.67 -12.86 -7.73
C VAL A 178 7.03 -13.08 -8.39
N LEU A 179 7.49 -12.09 -9.16
CA LEU A 179 8.75 -12.19 -9.91
C LEU A 179 9.96 -12.24 -8.99
N VAL A 180 10.00 -11.42 -7.93
CA VAL A 180 11.07 -11.47 -6.92
C VAL A 180 11.01 -12.76 -6.10
N HIS A 181 9.81 -13.20 -5.71
CA HIS A 181 9.62 -14.43 -4.93
C HIS A 181 10.05 -15.68 -5.69
N SER A 182 9.85 -15.71 -7.01
CA SER A 182 10.33 -16.79 -7.89
C SER A 182 11.86 -16.96 -7.90
N GLY A 183 12.62 -15.96 -7.43
CA GLY A 183 14.08 -15.95 -7.47
C GLY A 183 14.68 -15.64 -8.85
N VAL A 184 13.85 -15.43 -9.87
CA VAL A 184 14.31 -15.17 -11.25
C VAL A 184 14.70 -13.71 -11.46
N TYR A 185 14.03 -12.78 -10.78
CA TYR A 185 14.23 -11.33 -10.95
C TYR A 185 14.64 -10.66 -9.65
N ASN A 186 15.51 -9.66 -9.73
CA ASN A 186 15.73 -8.74 -8.63
C ASN A 186 14.87 -7.46 -8.80
N PRO A 187 14.67 -6.66 -7.73
CA PRO A 187 13.90 -5.42 -7.81
C PRO A 187 14.42 -4.41 -8.85
N GLN A 188 15.73 -4.35 -9.09
CA GLN A 188 16.33 -3.43 -10.06
C GLN A 188 15.99 -3.82 -11.51
N ASP A 189 15.88 -5.11 -11.81
CA ASP A 189 15.39 -5.60 -13.11
C ASP A 189 13.96 -5.14 -13.34
N LEU A 190 13.12 -5.21 -12.30
CA LEU A 190 11.71 -4.83 -12.38
C LEU A 190 11.51 -3.33 -12.53
N GLN A 191 12.38 -2.50 -11.94
CA GLN A 191 12.33 -1.04 -12.15
C GLN A 191 12.45 -0.66 -13.64
N ARG A 192 13.18 -1.45 -14.42
CA ARG A 192 13.38 -1.23 -15.87
C ARG A 192 12.19 -1.72 -16.71
N VAL A 193 11.50 -2.75 -16.26
CA VAL A 193 10.46 -3.45 -17.02
C VAL A 193 9.05 -2.96 -16.67
N LEU A 194 8.81 -2.66 -15.39
CA LEU A 194 7.49 -2.36 -14.84
C LEU A 194 7.44 -0.90 -14.37
N LYS A 195 6.81 -0.03 -15.17
CA LYS A 195 6.68 1.41 -14.89
C LYS A 195 6.00 1.76 -13.55
N VAL A 196 5.28 0.81 -12.93
CA VAL A 196 4.67 0.95 -11.60
C VAL A 196 5.75 1.09 -10.51
N PHE A 197 6.91 0.46 -10.67
CA PHE A 197 8.01 0.52 -9.70
C PHE A 197 8.91 1.75 -9.91
N SER A 198 8.72 2.50 -11.00
CA SER A 198 9.48 3.72 -11.27
C SER A 198 8.85 4.98 -10.65
N ARG A 199 7.72 4.87 -9.93
CA ARG A 199 6.93 6.00 -9.38
C ARG A 199 6.95 6.00 -7.86
#